data_AF-A0A6C0CB84-F1
#
_entry.id   AF-A0A6C0CB84-F1
#
_cell.length_a   1.000
_cell.length_b   1.000
_cell.length_c   1.000
_cell.angle_alpha   90.00
_cell.angle_beta   90.00
_cell.angle_gamma   90.00
#
_symmetry.space_group_name_H-M   'P 1'
#
loop_
_entity.id
_entity.type
_entity.pdbx_description
1 polymer ?
#
loop_
_entity_poly.entity_id
_entity_poly.type
_entity_poly.pdbx_seq_one_letter_code
_entity_poly.pdbx_strand_id
1 'polypeptide(L)'
;MNAAMIAEIRDLFGVLIIDDMLFRVSINMAIDEVVDTVRDRFDVERIPSEMMAVINCWRRTLSWYDEDYVAKFDRCLEEAVTDEMREFLKGFLETRSKDLEDGMTLKESDLYDAVKSASHYLLSRDWEADPKLTNSVIWWAQYYGDRILQCDYEHTAVWFKNENNTLHYELPDIDLNMVENE
;
A
#
# COMPACT_ATOMS: atom_id res chain seq x y z
N MET A 1 8.21 5.56 -4.02
CA MET A 1 8.16 5.28 -5.48
C MET A 1 9.53 5.00 -6.11
N ASN A 2 9.61 4.03 -7.03
CA ASN A 2 10.83 3.68 -7.80
C ASN A 2 11.07 4.64 -9.00
N ALA A 3 12.33 4.97 -9.29
CA ALA A 3 12.74 5.82 -10.41
C ALA A 3 12.22 5.34 -11.79
N ALA A 4 12.05 4.03 -11.98
CA ALA A 4 11.50 3.47 -13.21
C ALA A 4 10.04 3.90 -13.48
N MET A 5 9.22 3.96 -12.42
CA MET A 5 7.80 4.35 -12.54
C MET A 5 7.65 5.82 -12.94
N ILE A 6 8.53 6.66 -12.41
CA ILE A 6 8.57 8.10 -12.70
C ILE A 6 8.93 8.35 -14.16
N ALA A 7 9.89 7.60 -14.69
CA ALA A 7 10.25 7.67 -16.09
C ALA A 7 9.07 7.30 -17.00
N GLU A 8 8.35 6.22 -16.68
CA GLU A 8 7.21 5.76 -17.47
C GLU A 8 6.05 6.78 -17.51
N ILE A 9 5.67 7.35 -16.35
CA ILE A 9 4.62 8.39 -16.32
C ILE A 9 5.10 9.66 -17.03
N ARG A 10 6.36 10.05 -16.87
CA ARG A 10 6.94 11.24 -17.51
C ARG A 10 6.94 11.12 -19.03
N ASP A 11 7.24 9.94 -19.57
CA ASP A 11 7.29 9.73 -21.02
C ASP A 11 5.94 10.03 -21.70
N LEU A 12 4.82 9.95 -20.97
CA LEU A 12 3.49 10.34 -21.47
C LEU A 12 3.35 11.85 -21.73
N PHE A 13 4.15 12.70 -21.08
CA PHE A 13 4.07 14.16 -21.20
C PHE A 13 4.98 14.75 -22.28
N GLY A 14 5.84 13.95 -22.91
CA GLY A 14 6.68 14.39 -24.03
C GLY A 14 7.61 15.56 -23.69
N VAL A 15 7.49 16.68 -24.42
CA VAL A 15 8.40 17.85 -24.34
C VAL A 15 8.09 18.77 -23.13
N LEU A 16 7.04 18.49 -22.35
CA LEU A 16 6.78 19.27 -21.14
C LEU A 16 7.86 19.04 -20.08
N ILE A 17 8.39 20.14 -19.54
CA ILE A 17 9.24 20.11 -18.34
C ILE A 17 8.30 20.05 -17.14
N ILE A 18 8.02 18.84 -16.65
CA ILE A 18 7.43 18.64 -15.33
C ILE A 18 8.53 18.90 -14.29
N ASP A 19 8.21 19.65 -13.23
CA ASP A 19 9.05 19.67 -12.03
C ASP A 19 8.99 18.29 -11.36
N ASP A 20 9.99 17.47 -11.67
CA ASP A 20 10.09 16.08 -11.21
C ASP A 20 10.08 15.98 -9.67
N MET A 21 10.52 17.01 -8.96
CA MET A 21 10.50 17.02 -7.50
C MET A 21 9.09 17.22 -6.96
N LEU A 22 8.38 18.25 -7.43
CA LEU A 22 6.99 18.52 -7.01
C LEU A 22 6.05 17.39 -7.40
N PHE A 23 6.29 16.78 -8.56
CA PHE A 23 5.56 15.61 -9.03
C PHE A 23 5.69 14.41 -8.09
N ARG A 24 6.93 14.02 -7.77
CA ARG A 24 7.21 12.91 -6.86
C ARG A 24 6.61 13.15 -5.48
N VAL A 25 6.74 14.37 -4.96
CA VAL A 25 6.18 14.75 -3.67
C VAL A 25 4.67 14.58 -3.67
N SER A 26 3.99 15.06 -4.72
CA SER A 26 2.53 14.99 -4.80
C SER A 26 2.01 13.55 -4.85
N ILE A 27 2.66 12.66 -5.61
CA ILE A 27 2.25 11.25 -5.63
C ILE A 27 2.56 10.57 -4.30
N ASN A 28 3.75 10.76 -3.74
CA ASN A 28 4.10 10.13 -2.47
C ASN A 28 3.14 10.58 -1.35
N MET A 29 2.81 11.87 -1.26
CA MET A 29 1.83 12.36 -0.29
C MET A 29 0.45 11.70 -0.47
N ALA A 30 0.03 11.47 -1.71
CA ALA A 30 -1.23 10.80 -1.99
C ALA A 30 -1.19 9.30 -1.65
N ILE A 31 -0.05 8.63 -1.88
CA ILE A 31 0.16 7.25 -1.44
C ILE A 31 0.09 7.18 0.08
N ASP A 32 0.82 8.03 0.79
CA ASP A 32 0.85 8.07 2.26
C ASP A 32 -0.57 8.28 2.82
N GLU A 33 -1.33 9.24 2.29
CA GLU A 33 -2.73 9.49 2.69
C GLU A 33 -3.63 8.27 2.47
N VAL A 34 -3.48 7.59 1.33
CA VAL A 34 -4.24 6.36 1.02
C VAL A 34 -3.86 5.24 1.98
N VAL A 35 -2.56 5.01 2.21
CA VAL A 35 -2.05 3.96 3.09
C VAL A 35 -2.56 4.17 4.51
N ASP A 36 -2.40 5.37 5.06
CA ASP A 36 -2.87 5.73 6.40
C ASP A 36 -4.38 5.52 6.54
N THR A 37 -5.16 6.01 5.56
CA THR A 37 -6.62 5.88 5.60
C THR A 37 -7.07 4.42 5.48
N VAL A 38 -6.41 3.62 4.64
CA VAL A 38 -6.73 2.20 4.48
C VAL A 38 -6.36 1.44 5.75
N ARG A 39 -5.20 1.72 6.35
CA ARG A 39 -4.74 1.15 7.61
C ARG A 39 -5.71 1.44 8.75
N ASP A 40 -6.13 2.70 8.92
CA ASP A 40 -7.02 3.13 10.02
C ASP A 40 -8.40 2.45 10.02
N ARG A 41 -8.85 1.99 8.84
CA ARG A 41 -10.14 1.31 8.68
C ARG A 41 -10.02 -0.19 8.42
N PHE A 42 -8.81 -0.73 8.38
CA PHE A 42 -8.53 -2.09 7.92
C PHE A 42 -9.18 -3.12 8.85
N ASP A 43 -9.97 -4.02 8.28
CA ASP A 43 -10.70 -5.03 9.02
C ASP A 43 -10.10 -6.44 8.83
N VAL A 44 -9.34 -6.92 9.83
CA VAL A 44 -8.70 -8.26 9.73
C VAL A 44 -9.69 -9.42 9.76
N GLU A 45 -10.96 -9.22 10.12
CA GLU A 45 -11.95 -10.30 9.97
C GLU A 45 -12.29 -10.56 8.50
N ARG A 46 -12.01 -9.60 7.63
CA ARG A 46 -12.35 -9.65 6.21
C ARG A 46 -11.20 -10.12 5.34
N ILE A 47 -9.99 -10.28 5.89
CA ILE A 47 -8.85 -10.75 5.09
C ILE A 47 -8.91 -12.26 4.80
N PRO A 48 -8.34 -12.71 3.68
CA PRO A 48 -8.18 -14.12 3.37
C PRO A 48 -7.38 -14.90 4.41
N SER A 49 -7.67 -16.19 4.55
CA SER A 49 -7.01 -17.09 5.50
C SER A 49 -5.49 -17.17 5.29
N GLU A 50 -5.04 -17.04 4.06
CA GLU A 50 -3.65 -17.08 3.64
C GLU A 50 -2.89 -15.85 4.15
N MET A 51 -3.51 -14.68 4.04
CA MET A 51 -2.96 -13.44 4.56
C MET A 51 -2.92 -13.46 6.10
N MET A 52 -4.00 -13.94 6.72
CA MET A 52 -4.09 -14.12 8.17
C MET A 52 -3.00 -15.07 8.69
N ALA A 53 -2.73 -16.16 7.99
CA ALA A 53 -1.70 -17.12 8.38
C ALA A 53 -0.29 -16.50 8.35
N VAL A 54 0.01 -15.65 7.37
CA VAL A 54 1.28 -14.92 7.33
C VAL A 54 1.39 -13.95 8.50
N ILE A 55 0.34 -13.16 8.75
CA ILE A 55 0.28 -12.20 9.87
C ILE A 55 0.47 -12.90 11.21
N ASN A 56 -0.21 -14.03 11.41
CA ASN A 56 -0.06 -14.86 12.61
C ASN A 56 1.36 -15.44 12.74
N CYS A 57 1.97 -15.84 11.63
CA CYS A 57 3.36 -16.29 11.62
C CYS A 57 4.28 -15.17 12.13
N TRP A 58 4.20 -13.97 11.56
CA TRP A 58 5.02 -12.82 11.97
C TRP A 58 4.87 -12.47 13.45
N ARG A 59 3.63 -12.52 13.96
CA ARG A 59 3.36 -12.32 15.39
C ARG A 59 4.03 -13.40 16.23
N ARG A 60 3.81 -14.67 15.88
CA ARG A 60 4.34 -15.84 16.63
C ARG A 60 5.86 -15.85 16.67
N THR A 61 6.52 -15.42 15.60
CA THR A 61 7.99 -15.39 15.49
C THR A 61 8.60 -14.06 15.91
N LEU A 62 7.80 -13.10 16.39
CA LEU A 62 8.24 -11.74 16.74
C LEU A 62 8.99 -11.06 15.57
N SER A 63 8.61 -11.38 14.34
CA SER A 63 9.22 -10.87 13.10
C SER A 63 8.31 -9.87 12.39
N TRP A 64 7.59 -9.07 13.18
CA TRP A 64 6.61 -8.09 12.69
C TRP A 64 7.25 -6.96 11.89
N TYR A 65 8.47 -6.57 12.27
CA TYR A 65 9.22 -5.49 11.66
C TYR A 65 10.29 -6.04 10.69
N ASP A 66 10.60 -5.24 9.67
CA ASP A 66 11.76 -5.45 8.80
C ASP A 66 13.07 -4.92 9.45
N GLU A 67 14.18 -4.99 8.72
CA GLU A 67 15.50 -4.54 9.19
C GLU A 67 15.58 -3.02 9.44
N ASP A 68 14.66 -2.25 8.85
CA ASP A 68 14.54 -0.79 9.02
C ASP A 68 13.55 -0.41 10.14
N TYR A 69 13.07 -1.39 10.93
CA TYR A 69 12.06 -1.22 11.97
C TYR A 69 10.69 -0.74 11.44
N VAL A 70 10.37 -1.03 10.18
CA VAL A 70 9.06 -0.76 9.59
C VAL A 70 8.22 -2.03 9.63
N ALA A 71 6.93 -1.91 9.97
CA ALA A 71 6.05 -3.06 9.98
C ALA A 71 5.97 -3.68 8.58
N LYS A 72 6.18 -4.99 8.48
CA LYS A 72 6.18 -5.71 7.19
C LYS A 72 4.85 -5.57 6.46
N PHE A 73 3.73 -5.53 7.19
CA PHE A 73 2.44 -5.30 6.58
C PHE A 73 2.35 -3.90 5.96
N ASP A 74 2.81 -2.85 6.66
CA ASP A 74 2.76 -1.48 6.15
C ASP A 74 3.56 -1.37 4.85
N ARG A 75 4.70 -2.08 4.75
CA ARG A 75 5.46 -2.22 3.49
C ARG A 75 4.63 -2.88 2.39
N CYS A 76 3.95 -3.98 2.70
CA CYS A 76 3.11 -4.70 1.72
C CYS A 76 1.95 -3.82 1.22
N LEU A 77 1.33 -3.06 2.13
CA LEU A 77 0.24 -2.14 1.80
C LEU A 77 0.75 -0.95 0.96
N GLU A 78 1.85 -0.32 1.37
CA GLU A 78 2.49 0.76 0.61
C GLU A 78 2.85 0.30 -0.81
N GLU A 79 3.44 -0.88 -0.95
CA GLU A 79 3.80 -1.46 -2.25
C GLU A 79 2.56 -1.70 -3.13
N ALA A 80 1.51 -2.32 -2.57
CA ALA A 80 0.27 -2.59 -3.30
C ALA A 80 -0.46 -1.30 -3.73
N VAL A 81 -0.53 -0.30 -2.84
CA VAL A 81 -1.09 1.03 -3.14
C VAL A 81 -0.27 1.73 -4.22
N THR A 82 1.05 1.70 -4.11
CA THR A 82 1.97 2.32 -5.07
C THR A 82 1.80 1.73 -6.47
N ASP A 83 1.70 0.40 -6.59
CA ASP A 83 1.53 -0.28 -7.86
C ASP A 83 0.16 0.00 -8.50
N GLU A 84 -0.92 -0.02 -7.71
CA GLU A 84 -2.26 0.31 -8.20
C GLU A 84 -2.38 1.79 -8.59
N MET A 85 -1.78 2.70 -7.81
CA MET A 85 -1.74 4.12 -8.15
C MET A 85 -1.00 4.34 -9.48
N ARG A 86 0.12 3.64 -9.71
CA ARG A 86 0.83 3.70 -10.99
C ARG A 86 -0.04 3.25 -12.16
N GLU A 87 -0.64 2.07 -12.05
CA GLU A 87 -1.49 1.51 -13.10
C GLU A 87 -2.65 2.44 -13.43
N PHE A 88 -3.29 3.00 -12.39
CA PHE A 88 -4.36 3.97 -12.56
C PHE A 88 -3.88 5.25 -13.25
N LEU A 89 -2.80 5.87 -12.74
CA LEU A 89 -2.26 7.12 -13.29
C LEU A 89 -1.90 6.95 -14.76
N LYS A 90 -1.23 5.85 -15.11
CA LYS A 90 -0.89 5.52 -16.49
C LYS A 90 -2.14 5.40 -17.37
N GLY A 91 -3.11 4.58 -16.97
CA GLY A 91 -4.35 4.38 -17.74
C GLY A 91 -5.18 5.66 -17.90
N PHE A 92 -5.24 6.48 -16.86
CA PHE A 92 -5.92 7.78 -16.87
C PHE A 92 -5.25 8.73 -17.88
N LEU A 93 -3.93 8.89 -17.79
CA LEU A 93 -3.17 9.81 -18.64
C LEU A 93 -3.12 9.35 -20.10
N GLU A 94 -3.04 8.04 -20.35
CA GLU A 94 -3.14 7.48 -21.71
C GLU A 94 -4.51 7.75 -22.34
N THR A 95 -5.59 7.58 -21.58
CA THR A 95 -6.95 7.91 -22.03
C THR A 95 -7.06 9.40 -22.33
N ARG A 96 -6.61 10.24 -21.38
CA ARG A 96 -6.62 11.69 -21.53
C ARG A 96 -5.84 12.14 -22.76
N SER A 97 -4.67 11.54 -23.01
CA SER A 97 -3.86 11.84 -24.19
C SER A 97 -4.54 11.47 -25.50
N LYS A 98 -5.38 10.44 -25.53
CA LYS A 98 -6.14 10.04 -26.73
C LYS A 98 -7.34 10.95 -26.99
N ASP A 99 -7.87 11.57 -25.95
CA ASP A 99 -9.02 12.49 -26.04
C ASP A 99 -8.62 13.91 -26.46
N LEU A 100 -7.31 14.21 -26.49
CA LEU A 100 -6.79 15.51 -26.92
C LEU A 100 -6.89 15.68 -28.44
N GLU A 101 -7.19 16.90 -28.88
CA GLU A 101 -7.15 17.28 -30.29
C GLU A 101 -5.71 17.25 -30.85
N ASP A 102 -5.58 17.04 -32.17
CA ASP A 102 -4.28 16.98 -32.85
C ASP A 102 -3.40 18.21 -32.51
N GLY A 103 -2.23 17.94 -31.95
CA GLY A 103 -1.25 18.95 -31.55
C GLY A 103 -1.39 19.48 -30.11
N MET A 104 -2.41 19.05 -29.37
CA MET A 104 -2.47 19.29 -27.92
C MET A 104 -1.67 18.23 -27.15
N THR A 105 -1.08 18.63 -26.02
CA THR A 105 -0.33 17.76 -25.13
C THR A 105 -0.92 17.80 -23.72
N LEU A 106 -0.66 16.74 -22.95
CA LEU A 106 -0.99 16.71 -21.52
C LEU A 106 -0.36 17.91 -20.79
N LYS A 107 -1.05 18.41 -19.77
CA LYS A 107 -0.58 19.51 -18.91
C LYS A 107 -0.48 19.04 -17.47
N GLU A 108 0.21 19.81 -16.64
CA GLU A 108 0.34 19.53 -15.20
C GLU A 108 -1.02 19.38 -14.49
N SER A 109 -2.05 20.11 -14.93
CA SER A 109 -3.41 19.96 -14.39
C SER A 109 -3.98 18.56 -14.61
N ASP A 110 -3.73 17.93 -15.76
CA ASP A 110 -4.22 16.58 -16.06
C ASP A 110 -3.60 15.56 -15.11
N LEU A 111 -2.38 15.83 -14.63
CA LEU A 111 -1.71 15.00 -13.65
C LEU A 111 -2.30 15.15 -12.25
N TYR A 112 -2.54 16.38 -11.78
CA TYR A 112 -3.22 16.57 -10.50
C TYR A 112 -4.61 15.93 -10.50
N ASP A 113 -5.35 16.05 -11.61
CA ASP A 113 -6.63 15.38 -11.80
C ASP A 113 -6.49 13.86 -11.74
N ALA A 114 -5.43 13.30 -12.35
CA ALA A 114 -5.12 11.88 -12.30
C ALA A 114 -4.81 11.41 -10.87
N VAL A 115 -3.93 12.11 -10.13
CA VAL A 115 -3.56 11.77 -8.74
C VAL A 115 -4.77 11.83 -7.83
N LYS A 116 -5.58 12.87 -7.93
CA LYS A 116 -6.82 13.01 -7.16
C LYS A 116 -7.81 11.89 -7.47
N SER A 117 -7.98 11.55 -8.75
CA SER A 117 -8.88 10.48 -9.18
C SER A 117 -8.38 9.11 -8.71
N ALA A 118 -7.07 8.87 -8.79
CA ALA A 118 -6.44 7.66 -8.30
C ALA A 118 -6.65 7.51 -6.79
N SER A 119 -6.43 8.58 -6.02
CA SER A 119 -6.61 8.56 -4.56
C SER A 119 -8.06 8.18 -4.19
N HIS A 120 -9.06 8.83 -4.80
CA HIS A 120 -10.46 8.46 -4.58
C HIS A 120 -10.77 7.02 -4.98
N TYR A 121 -10.22 6.56 -6.10
CA TYR A 121 -10.39 5.19 -6.57
C TYR A 121 -9.83 4.18 -5.55
N LEU A 122 -8.59 4.38 -5.11
CA LEU A 122 -7.91 3.51 -4.15
C LEU A 122 -8.62 3.49 -2.80
N LEU A 123 -9.07 4.64 -2.31
CA LEU A 123 -9.87 4.74 -1.08
C LEU A 123 -11.25 4.06 -1.19
N SER A 124 -11.75 3.80 -2.39
CA SER A 124 -13.02 3.07 -2.59
C SER A 124 -12.84 1.55 -2.70
N ARG A 125 -11.60 1.05 -2.83
CA ARG A 125 -11.32 -0.38 -2.97
C ARG A 125 -11.49 -1.12 -1.64
N ASP A 126 -11.87 -2.39 -1.79
CA ASP A 126 -11.89 -3.38 -0.73
C ASP A 126 -10.49 -3.99 -0.58
N TRP A 127 -9.64 -3.35 0.24
CA TRP A 127 -8.24 -3.73 0.39
C TRP A 127 -8.08 -5.03 1.15
N GLU A 128 -8.99 -5.33 2.07
CA GLU A 128 -8.99 -6.55 2.87
C GLU A 128 -9.12 -7.80 1.99
N ALA A 129 -9.92 -7.72 0.93
CA ALA A 129 -10.10 -8.80 -0.04
C ALA A 129 -9.18 -8.66 -1.27
N ASP A 130 -8.25 -7.70 -1.28
CA ASP A 130 -7.44 -7.41 -2.46
C ASP A 130 -6.39 -8.52 -2.71
N PRO A 131 -6.40 -9.14 -3.90
CA PRO A 131 -5.50 -10.23 -4.20
C PRO A 131 -4.04 -9.77 -4.39
N LYS A 132 -3.78 -8.51 -4.79
CA LYS A 132 -2.42 -8.00 -4.93
C LYS A 132 -1.81 -7.78 -3.54
N LEU A 133 -2.57 -7.23 -2.59
CA LEU A 133 -2.13 -7.11 -1.21
C LEU A 133 -1.85 -8.48 -0.58
N THR A 134 -2.78 -9.43 -0.75
CA THR A 134 -2.61 -10.82 -0.27
C THR A 134 -1.35 -11.46 -0.85
N ASN A 135 -1.13 -11.32 -2.15
CA ASN A 135 0.06 -11.85 -2.80
C ASN A 135 1.33 -11.17 -2.27
N SER A 136 1.36 -9.85 -2.12
CA SER A 136 2.52 -9.13 -1.59
C SER A 136 2.92 -9.66 -0.21
N VAL A 137 1.96 -9.85 0.69
CA VAL A 137 2.19 -10.42 2.03
C VAL A 137 2.79 -11.83 1.95
N ILE A 138 2.26 -12.69 1.08
CA ILE A 138 2.79 -14.06 0.87
C ILE A 138 4.21 -14.02 0.30
N TRP A 139 4.47 -13.15 -0.68
CA TRP A 139 5.80 -12.97 -1.27
C TRP A 139 6.82 -12.50 -0.23
N TRP A 140 6.44 -11.56 0.64
CA TRP A 140 7.27 -11.11 1.75
C TRP A 140 7.61 -12.25 2.71
N ALA A 141 6.62 -13.06 3.11
CA ALA A 141 6.87 -14.23 3.95
C ALA A 141 7.87 -15.22 3.31
N GLN A 142 7.74 -15.46 2.00
CA GLN A 142 8.67 -16.30 1.26
C GLN A 142 10.08 -15.70 1.19
N TYR A 143 10.19 -14.39 0.95
CA TYR A 143 11.46 -13.68 0.87
C TYR A 143 12.25 -13.78 2.17
N TYR A 144 11.60 -13.60 3.32
CA TYR A 144 12.22 -13.72 4.64
C TYR A 144 12.32 -15.16 5.15
N GLY A 145 11.83 -16.15 4.40
CA GLY A 145 11.84 -17.55 4.81
C GLY A 145 10.95 -17.85 6.02
N ASP A 146 9.89 -17.07 6.20
CA ASP A 146 8.95 -17.23 7.31
C ASP A 146 8.27 -18.61 7.23
N ARG A 147 8.38 -19.39 8.30
CA ARG A 147 7.83 -20.74 8.37
C ARG A 147 6.40 -20.71 8.91
N ILE A 148 5.45 -20.63 7.98
CA ILE A 148 4.01 -20.73 8.27
C ILE A 148 3.66 -22.16 8.71
N LEU A 149 2.97 -22.28 9.84
CA LEU A 149 2.53 -23.54 10.43
C LEU A 149 1.01 -23.67 10.35
N GLN A 150 0.51 -24.90 10.50
CA GLN A 150 -0.94 -25.17 10.51
C GLN A 150 -1.69 -24.32 11.56
N CYS A 151 -1.09 -24.12 12.74
CA CYS A 151 -1.70 -23.29 13.78
C CYS A 151 -1.85 -21.82 13.35
N ASP A 152 -1.07 -21.32 12.41
CA ASP A 152 -1.19 -19.93 11.94
C ASP A 152 -2.48 -19.73 11.12
N TYR A 153 -3.05 -20.79 10.53
CA TYR A 153 -4.35 -20.75 9.84
C TYR A 153 -5.55 -20.86 10.78
N GLU A 154 -5.34 -21.36 12.01
CA GLU A 154 -6.41 -21.69 12.95
C GLU A 154 -6.73 -20.55 13.92
N HIS A 155 -5.88 -19.53 13.99
CA HIS A 155 -6.06 -18.38 14.88
C HIS A 155 -6.58 -17.15 14.12
N THR A 156 -7.50 -16.42 14.74
CA THR A 156 -7.82 -15.05 14.33
C THR A 156 -6.91 -14.10 15.10
N ALA A 157 -6.13 -13.29 14.40
CA ALA A 157 -5.38 -12.21 15.05
C ALA A 157 -6.38 -11.16 15.56
N VAL A 158 -6.28 -10.80 16.85
CA VAL A 158 -7.10 -9.74 17.46
C VAL A 158 -6.16 -8.71 18.05
N TRP A 159 -6.45 -7.43 17.78
CA TRP A 159 -5.69 -6.28 18.25
C TRP A 159 -6.65 -5.24 18.84
N PHE A 160 -6.15 -4.36 19.71
CA PHE A 160 -6.95 -3.35 20.42
C PHE A 160 -6.25 -2.00 20.38
N LYS A 161 -6.99 -0.92 20.03
CA LYS A 161 -6.50 0.47 20.13
C LYS A 161 -6.89 1.09 21.47
N ASN A 162 -5.90 1.62 22.18
CA ASN A 162 -5.99 1.97 23.59
C ASN A 162 -6.80 3.26 23.89
N GLU A 163 -7.24 4.01 22.87
CA GLU A 163 -7.85 5.34 23.07
C GLU A 163 -9.36 5.28 23.34
N ASN A 164 -10.09 4.36 22.69
CA ASN A 164 -11.57 4.41 22.65
C ASN A 164 -12.27 3.11 23.06
N ASN A 165 -11.53 2.03 23.38
CA ASN A 165 -12.10 0.69 23.65
C ASN A 165 -13.01 0.15 22.51
N THR A 166 -12.94 0.73 21.32
CA THR A 166 -13.57 0.21 20.11
C THR A 166 -12.69 -0.88 19.50
N LEU A 167 -13.34 -1.95 19.01
CA LEU A 167 -12.67 -3.07 18.36
C LEU A 167 -12.15 -2.57 17.00
N HIS A 168 -10.85 -2.29 16.93
CA HIS A 168 -10.16 -1.97 15.68
C HIS A 168 -9.14 -3.08 15.45
N TYR A 169 -9.27 -3.76 14.32
CA TYR A 169 -8.35 -4.78 13.89
C TYR A 169 -7.07 -4.16 13.30
N GLU A 170 -6.42 -3.26 14.03
CA GLU A 170 -5.18 -2.62 13.60
C GLU A 170 -3.97 -3.50 13.92
N LEU A 171 -2.96 -3.49 13.06
CA LEU A 171 -1.73 -4.27 13.24
C LEU A 171 -0.92 -3.72 14.41
N PRO A 172 -0.13 -4.55 15.11
CA PRO A 172 0.53 -4.10 16.32
C PRO A 172 1.58 -3.03 16.03
N ASP A 173 1.54 -1.98 16.84
CA ASP A 173 2.77 -1.40 17.35
C ASP A 173 3.27 -2.32 18.47
N ILE A 174 4.10 -3.31 18.14
CA ILE A 174 4.82 -4.04 19.18
C ILE A 174 5.92 -3.10 19.66
N ASP A 175 5.69 -2.46 20.82
CA ASP A 175 6.73 -1.70 21.51
C ASP A 175 7.92 -2.64 21.78
N LEU A 176 9.04 -2.36 21.10
CA LEU A 176 10.29 -3.13 21.20
C LEU A 176 10.83 -3.20 22.64
N ASN A 177 10.36 -2.33 23.53
CA ASN A 177 10.72 -2.35 24.96
C ASN A 177 10.00 -3.46 25.75
N MET A 178 9.01 -4.16 25.17
CA MET A 178 8.33 -5.28 25.83
C MET A 178 9.06 -6.62 25.69
N VAL A 179 10.13 -6.71 24.89
CA VAL A 179 10.89 -7.96 24.67
C VAL A 179 11.92 -8.23 25.79
N GLU A 180 12.15 -7.31 26.73
CA GLU A 180 13.11 -7.51 27.83
C GLU A 180 12.52 -8.14 29.11
N ASN A 181 11.23 -8.52 29.14
CA ASN A 181 10.58 -9.04 30.35
C ASN A 181 9.80 -10.36 30.17
N GLU A 182 10.35 -11.32 29.42
CA GLU A 182 9.98 -12.74 29.55
C GLU A 182 11.18 -13.63 29.88
#